data_AF-A0ABD1QV26-F1
#
_entry.id   AF-A0ABD1QV26-F1
#
_cell.length_a   1.000
_cell.length_b   1.000
_cell.length_c   1.000
_cell.angle_alpha   90.00
_cell.angle_beta   90.00
_cell.angle_gamma   90.00
#
_symmetry.space_group_name_H-M   'P 1'
#
loop_
_entity.id
_entity.type
_entity.pdbx_description
1 polymer ?
#
loop_
_entity_poly.entity_id
_entity_poly.type
_entity_poly.pdbx_seq_one_letter_code
_entity_poly.pdbx_strand_id
1 'polypeptide(L)'
;MNLGNLQNLQLLNVEYNQLTNDPSMLELDFLISLINCRQMKVIRISSNSFDGVLPRALGNLSASLEVFTADFCGIKGIVPNEISNMSDLFEFSVGGNKLTGTIPETLGHLTKVQMLRLNDNKLQGSIHVNLCKLINLYHLDLGNNHLSTQLPTCLGALTSLRELNLSYNSLTFTIPSTLRTNKEIQIMDLSYNLFNGSLAPKIGRVEGMRELYLSGNQLSGEIPSTIGHPQSLNNLYGEIPKSSEKLEELVYFNVSFNELRGEIPNGGSFKNLSADFFVGNSKLCGASQYKVMPCKGNATSSSSKTRNLKYILPSIALVIILAIILVYLMRHRNKNTLLPDLSTSPITVKRISYYEVLNATNKFGEENLISRGSIGKVYKGIFSDGMIAAIKVFNLDLEGANKSFDTECHILCKIRHRNLVKVITSCSNLDLKALVLEYMPNGNLNKWLSSSNCFLNIVQRLEIMIDVVSTLEYLHYGYPSPIVHCDLKPSNILLDEDMVAHVADFGIAKLFTKDQRISLNQDIGNNWIYGTK
;
A
#
# COMPACT_ATOMS: atom_id res chain seq x y z
N MET A 1 -22.66 7.11 -7.37
CA MET A 1 -22.00 8.35 -7.83
C MET A 1 -20.97 8.08 -8.97
N ASN A 2 -20.77 9.04 -9.89
CA ASN A 2 -19.78 8.98 -10.98
C ASN A 2 -18.51 9.73 -10.52
N LEU A 3 -17.36 9.06 -10.37
CA LEU A 3 -16.09 9.72 -10.00
C LEU A 3 -15.73 10.86 -10.95
N GLY A 4 -16.27 10.82 -12.17
CA GLY A 4 -16.12 11.84 -13.19
C GLY A 4 -16.54 13.26 -12.81
N ASN A 5 -17.29 13.43 -11.71
CA ASN A 5 -17.58 14.76 -11.17
C ASN A 5 -16.35 15.41 -10.52
N LEU A 6 -15.34 14.63 -10.16
CA LEU A 6 -14.06 15.11 -9.61
C LEU A 6 -13.11 15.52 -10.74
N GLN A 7 -13.48 16.57 -11.50
CA GLN A 7 -12.77 16.96 -12.74
C GLN A 7 -11.29 17.35 -12.53
N ASN A 8 -10.93 17.75 -11.30
CA ASN A 8 -9.56 18.12 -10.92
C ASN A 8 -8.78 16.96 -10.29
N LEU A 9 -9.34 15.74 -10.23
CA LEU A 9 -8.66 14.60 -9.64
C LEU A 9 -7.46 14.17 -10.48
N GLN A 10 -6.28 14.16 -9.87
CA GLN A 10 -5.02 13.77 -10.52
C GLN A 10 -4.50 12.41 -10.05
N LEU A 11 -4.81 12.05 -8.81
CA LEU A 11 -4.32 10.83 -8.17
C LEU A 11 -5.48 10.14 -7.47
N LEU A 12 -5.72 8.89 -7.84
CA LEU A 12 -6.55 7.96 -7.09
C LEU A 12 -5.64 6.87 -6.54
N ASN A 13 -5.45 6.82 -5.23
CA ASN A 13 -4.78 5.71 -4.55
C ASN A 13 -5.73 5.10 -3.52
N VAL A 14 -6.11 3.85 -3.77
CA VAL A 14 -6.95 3.05 -2.89
C VAL A 14 -6.34 1.66 -2.67
N GLU A 15 -5.02 1.56 -2.79
CA GLU A 15 -4.31 0.29 -2.63
C GLU A 15 -4.50 -0.30 -1.22
N TYR A 16 -4.40 -1.63 -1.11
CA TYR A 16 -4.43 -2.35 0.17
C TYR A 16 -5.73 -2.16 0.96
N ASN A 17 -6.87 -2.27 0.28
CA ASN A 17 -8.19 -2.16 0.88
C ASN A 17 -9.02 -3.45 0.64
N GLN A 18 -10.25 -3.45 1.17
CA GLN A 18 -11.24 -4.51 0.93
C GLN A 18 -12.35 -4.01 -0.02
N LEU A 19 -11.99 -3.19 -1.01
CA LEU A 19 -12.96 -2.67 -1.97
C LEU A 19 -13.40 -3.77 -2.91
N THR A 20 -14.70 -3.80 -3.18
CA THR A 20 -15.31 -4.70 -4.14
C THR A 20 -15.95 -3.92 -5.28
N ASN A 21 -16.11 -4.57 -6.43
CA ASN A 21 -16.96 -4.06 -7.49
C ASN A 21 -18.43 -4.26 -7.10
N ASP A 22 -19.32 -3.53 -7.79
CA ASP A 22 -20.75 -3.83 -7.72
C ASP A 22 -20.98 -5.28 -8.21
N PRO A 23 -21.59 -6.16 -7.41
CA PRO A 23 -21.84 -7.55 -7.80
C PRO A 23 -22.72 -7.70 -9.05
N SER A 24 -23.52 -6.68 -9.39
CA SER A 24 -24.35 -6.65 -10.60
C SER A 24 -23.58 -6.26 -11.86
N MET A 25 -22.36 -5.72 -11.72
CA MET A 25 -21.53 -5.25 -12.83
C MET A 25 -20.39 -6.23 -13.13
N LEU A 26 -20.28 -6.60 -14.41
CA LEU A 26 -19.18 -7.43 -14.90
C LEU A 26 -17.90 -6.63 -15.11
N GLU A 27 -18.02 -5.42 -15.64
CA GLU A 27 -16.90 -4.51 -15.85
C GLU A 27 -16.60 -3.69 -14.60
N LEU A 28 -15.36 -3.20 -14.50
CA LEU A 28 -14.96 -2.25 -13.47
C LEU A 28 -15.47 -0.84 -13.81
N ASP A 29 -16.78 -0.64 -13.78
CA ASP A 29 -17.47 0.59 -14.22
C ASP A 29 -16.99 1.86 -13.49
N PHE A 30 -16.51 1.72 -12.25
CA PHE A 30 -15.93 2.87 -11.55
C PHE A 30 -14.72 3.45 -12.31
N LEU A 31 -13.97 2.63 -13.08
CA LEU A 31 -12.89 3.11 -13.94
C LEU A 31 -13.42 3.89 -15.15
N ILE A 32 -14.60 3.52 -15.68
CA ILE A 32 -15.26 4.27 -16.76
C ILE A 32 -15.63 5.68 -16.26
N SER A 33 -16.08 5.77 -15.02
CA SER A 33 -16.45 7.04 -14.42
C SER A 33 -15.25 8.03 -14.34
N LEU A 34 -14.02 7.51 -14.25
CA LEU A 34 -12.78 8.32 -14.25
C LEU A 34 -12.41 8.93 -15.61
N ILE A 35 -13.06 8.53 -16.71
CA ILE A 35 -12.82 9.10 -18.06
C ILE A 35 -13.05 10.63 -18.07
N ASN A 36 -13.98 11.12 -17.23
CA ASN A 36 -14.25 12.55 -17.13
C ASN A 36 -13.20 13.31 -16.28
N CYS A 37 -12.31 12.61 -15.56
CA CYS A 37 -11.21 13.22 -14.81
C CYS A 37 -10.02 13.53 -15.73
N ARG A 38 -10.11 14.63 -16.49
CA ARG A 38 -9.12 15.01 -17.52
C ARG A 38 -7.71 15.31 -17.01
N GLN A 39 -7.53 15.50 -15.70
CA GLN A 39 -6.22 15.73 -15.09
C GLN A 39 -5.62 14.47 -14.46
N MET A 40 -6.25 13.30 -14.63
CA MET A 40 -5.79 12.06 -14.03
C MET A 40 -4.37 11.71 -14.51
N LYS A 41 -3.50 11.41 -13.55
CA LYS A 41 -2.11 10.99 -13.76
C LYS A 41 -1.82 9.64 -13.16
N VAL A 42 -2.41 9.34 -12.00
CA VAL A 42 -2.07 8.15 -11.22
C VAL A 42 -3.34 7.44 -10.79
N ILE A 43 -3.47 6.18 -11.18
CA ILE A 43 -4.49 5.26 -10.69
C ILE A 43 -3.77 4.09 -10.03
N ARG A 44 -3.96 3.94 -8.72
CA ARG A 44 -3.40 2.87 -7.90
C ARG A 44 -4.53 2.18 -7.15
N ILE A 45 -4.89 0.98 -7.59
CA ILE A 45 -6.01 0.22 -7.04
C ILE A 45 -5.61 -1.18 -6.56
N SER A 46 -4.33 -1.52 -6.60
CA SER A 46 -3.77 -2.82 -6.24
C SER A 46 -4.20 -3.33 -4.86
N SER A 47 -4.23 -4.66 -4.66
CA SER A 47 -4.62 -5.33 -3.42
C SER A 47 -6.03 -4.96 -2.96
N ASN A 48 -7.03 -5.29 -3.78
CA ASN A 48 -8.46 -5.15 -3.52
C ASN A 48 -9.23 -6.37 -4.06
N SER A 49 -10.53 -6.48 -3.82
CA SER A 49 -11.35 -7.63 -4.26
C SER A 49 -12.39 -7.20 -5.31
N PHE A 50 -11.93 -6.59 -6.40
CA PHE A 50 -12.83 -6.06 -7.43
C PHE A 50 -13.50 -7.16 -8.26
N ASP A 51 -12.80 -8.24 -8.60
CA ASP A 51 -13.36 -9.44 -9.27
C ASP A 51 -14.12 -9.21 -10.61
N GLY A 52 -13.94 -8.04 -11.25
CA GLY A 52 -14.53 -7.67 -12.55
C GLY A 52 -13.54 -7.74 -13.73
N VAL A 53 -13.95 -7.23 -14.90
CA VAL A 53 -13.10 -7.14 -16.11
C VAL A 53 -12.68 -5.70 -16.42
N LEU A 54 -11.51 -5.52 -17.03
CA LEU A 54 -11.06 -4.20 -17.49
C LEU A 54 -11.96 -3.73 -18.66
N PRO A 55 -12.63 -2.58 -18.54
CA PRO A 55 -13.49 -2.06 -19.59
C PRO A 55 -12.65 -1.56 -20.78
N ARG A 56 -13.12 -1.76 -22.02
CA ARG A 56 -12.45 -1.18 -23.22
C ARG A 56 -12.40 0.34 -23.17
N ALA A 57 -13.43 0.95 -22.57
CA ALA A 57 -13.52 2.39 -22.37
C ALA A 57 -12.37 2.95 -21.52
N LEU A 58 -11.60 2.11 -20.82
CA LEU A 58 -10.40 2.52 -20.09
C LEU A 58 -9.38 3.24 -20.99
N GLY A 59 -9.31 2.89 -22.28
CA GLY A 59 -8.45 3.58 -23.24
C GLY A 59 -8.85 5.04 -23.52
N ASN A 60 -10.02 5.48 -23.05
CA ASN A 60 -10.45 6.88 -23.13
C ASN A 60 -10.09 7.69 -21.89
N LEU A 61 -9.41 7.10 -20.90
CA LEU A 61 -8.82 7.86 -19.80
C LEU A 61 -7.84 8.92 -20.33
N SER A 62 -7.54 9.92 -19.49
CA SER A 62 -6.68 11.02 -19.87
C SER A 62 -5.39 10.54 -20.56
N ALA A 63 -5.05 11.15 -21.70
CA ALA A 63 -3.76 10.92 -22.34
C ALA A 63 -2.57 11.28 -21.43
N SER A 64 -2.82 12.02 -20.34
CA SER A 64 -1.85 12.33 -19.29
C SER A 64 -1.71 11.26 -18.21
N LEU A 65 -2.37 10.09 -18.34
CA LEU A 65 -2.23 9.04 -17.34
C LEU A 65 -0.81 8.44 -17.42
N GLU A 66 -0.09 8.54 -16.32
CA GLU A 66 1.33 8.17 -16.18
C GLU A 66 1.48 6.80 -15.49
N VAL A 67 0.61 6.48 -14.53
CA VAL A 67 0.66 5.25 -13.72
C VAL A 67 -0.71 4.58 -13.65
N PHE A 68 -0.75 3.29 -13.96
CA PHE A 68 -1.89 2.42 -13.69
C PHE A 68 -1.42 1.12 -13.02
N THR A 69 -1.76 0.94 -11.73
CA THR A 69 -1.51 -0.28 -10.97
C THR A 69 -2.81 -0.89 -10.46
N ALA A 70 -3.02 -2.17 -10.76
CA ALA A 70 -4.19 -2.95 -10.36
C ALA A 70 -3.82 -4.41 -10.05
N ASP A 71 -2.70 -4.60 -9.36
CA ASP A 71 -2.20 -5.92 -8.97
C ASP A 71 -3.10 -6.56 -7.92
N PHE A 72 -3.21 -7.88 -7.92
CA PHE A 72 -3.97 -8.63 -6.89
C PHE A 72 -5.40 -8.10 -6.67
N CYS A 73 -6.12 -7.82 -7.76
CA CYS A 73 -7.47 -7.25 -7.75
C CYS A 73 -8.58 -8.27 -8.10
N GLY A 74 -8.20 -9.51 -8.42
CA GLY A 74 -9.11 -10.55 -8.91
C GLY A 74 -9.62 -10.31 -10.33
N ILE A 75 -8.98 -9.42 -11.10
CA ILE A 75 -9.43 -8.98 -12.42
C ILE A 75 -9.46 -10.14 -13.40
N LYS A 76 -10.55 -10.29 -14.15
CA LYS A 76 -10.80 -11.37 -15.12
C LYS A 76 -10.78 -10.82 -16.55
N GLY A 77 -10.97 -11.72 -17.52
CA GLY A 77 -11.11 -11.35 -18.93
C GLY A 77 -9.77 -11.20 -19.63
N ILE A 78 -9.66 -10.26 -20.56
CA ILE A 78 -8.45 -9.99 -21.35
C ILE A 78 -7.87 -8.62 -21.01
N VAL A 79 -6.62 -8.37 -21.38
CA VAL A 79 -6.06 -7.01 -21.45
C VAL A 79 -6.63 -6.34 -22.72
N PRO A 80 -7.45 -5.26 -22.62
CA PRO A 80 -8.01 -4.60 -23.79
C PRO A 80 -6.94 -3.95 -24.67
N ASN A 81 -7.13 -3.98 -25.99
CA ASN A 81 -6.20 -3.33 -26.93
C ASN A 81 -6.15 -1.81 -26.71
N GLU A 82 -7.27 -1.23 -26.28
CA GLU A 82 -7.47 0.20 -26.06
C GLU A 82 -6.57 0.78 -24.97
N ILE A 83 -5.96 -0.05 -24.11
CA ILE A 83 -4.94 0.38 -23.14
C ILE A 83 -3.78 1.10 -23.84
N SER A 84 -3.51 0.76 -25.10
CA SER A 84 -2.48 1.43 -25.90
C SER A 84 -2.75 2.91 -26.21
N ASN A 85 -3.96 3.41 -25.95
CA ASN A 85 -4.31 4.83 -26.17
C ASN A 85 -3.75 5.75 -25.08
N MET A 86 -3.37 5.21 -23.92
CA MET A 86 -2.81 5.99 -22.81
C MET A 86 -1.31 6.22 -23.01
N SER A 87 -0.96 7.05 -23.99
CA SER A 87 0.42 7.21 -24.51
C SER A 87 1.44 7.73 -23.51
N ASP A 88 1.01 8.36 -22.41
CA ASP A 88 1.91 8.87 -21.36
C ASP A 88 2.24 7.86 -20.26
N LEU A 89 1.69 6.64 -20.32
CA LEU A 89 1.98 5.60 -19.33
C LEU A 89 3.48 5.29 -19.27
N PHE A 90 4.04 5.40 -18.07
CA PHE A 90 5.38 4.90 -17.76
C PHE A 90 5.34 3.63 -16.89
N GLU A 91 4.25 3.41 -16.14
CA GLU A 91 4.05 2.21 -15.30
C GLU A 91 2.67 1.59 -15.59
N PHE A 92 2.66 0.34 -16.04
CA PHE A 92 1.47 -0.47 -16.23
C PHE A 92 1.62 -1.82 -15.51
N SER A 93 0.86 -2.03 -14.45
CA SER A 93 0.94 -3.21 -13.58
C SER A 93 -0.45 -3.81 -13.35
N VAL A 94 -0.63 -5.07 -13.74
CA VAL A 94 -1.87 -5.85 -13.52
C VAL A 94 -1.54 -7.28 -13.09
N GLY A 95 -0.45 -7.46 -12.34
CA GLY A 95 0.02 -8.77 -11.88
C GLY A 95 -0.90 -9.41 -10.84
N GLY A 96 -0.84 -10.73 -10.67
CA GLY A 96 -1.60 -11.43 -9.62
C GLY A 96 -3.11 -11.42 -9.84
N ASN A 97 -3.56 -11.48 -11.10
CA ASN A 97 -4.97 -11.44 -11.48
C ASN A 97 -5.40 -12.75 -12.18
N LYS A 98 -6.60 -12.76 -12.74
CA LYS A 98 -7.20 -13.89 -13.47
C LYS A 98 -7.31 -13.57 -14.98
N LEU A 99 -6.41 -12.73 -15.50
CA LEU A 99 -6.40 -12.32 -16.91
C LEU A 99 -6.07 -13.52 -17.81
N THR A 100 -6.70 -13.58 -18.98
CA THR A 100 -6.64 -14.64 -19.99
C THR A 100 -6.36 -14.04 -21.37
N GLY A 101 -6.28 -14.87 -22.41
CA GLY A 101 -6.02 -14.41 -23.77
C GLY A 101 -4.53 -14.13 -24.01
N THR A 102 -4.21 -13.42 -25.09
CA THR A 102 -2.84 -13.09 -25.47
C THR A 102 -2.42 -11.72 -24.96
N ILE A 103 -1.11 -11.49 -24.82
CA ILE A 103 -0.57 -10.14 -24.63
C ILE A 103 -0.89 -9.31 -25.89
N PRO A 104 -1.62 -8.18 -25.80
CA PRO A 104 -1.99 -7.39 -26.96
C PRO A 104 -0.77 -6.85 -27.72
N GLU A 105 -0.77 -6.99 -29.04
CA GLU A 105 0.31 -6.43 -29.86
C GLU A 105 0.36 -4.89 -29.81
N THR A 106 -0.76 -4.25 -29.46
CA THR A 106 -0.91 -2.81 -29.36
C THR A 106 -0.16 -2.22 -28.17
N LEU A 107 0.22 -3.03 -27.17
CA LEU A 107 1.05 -2.56 -26.04
C LEU A 107 2.37 -1.96 -26.53
N GLY A 108 2.89 -2.38 -27.69
CA GLY A 108 4.08 -1.79 -28.30
C GLY A 108 3.94 -0.30 -28.69
N HIS A 109 2.74 0.28 -28.66
CA HIS A 109 2.54 1.72 -28.89
C HIS A 109 2.84 2.58 -27.66
N LEU A 110 2.93 1.98 -26.46
CA LEU A 110 3.17 2.70 -25.20
C LEU A 110 4.66 3.00 -25.00
N THR A 111 5.27 3.76 -25.91
CA THR A 111 6.73 3.93 -26.00
C THR A 111 7.39 4.59 -24.78
N LYS A 112 6.61 5.17 -23.86
CA LYS A 112 7.10 5.75 -22.59
C LYS A 112 7.15 4.74 -21.43
N VAL A 113 6.58 3.54 -21.59
CA VAL A 113 6.55 2.52 -20.54
C VAL A 113 7.96 2.12 -20.14
N GLN A 114 8.21 2.22 -18.84
CA GLN A 114 9.42 1.78 -18.16
C GLN A 114 9.18 0.52 -17.35
N MET A 115 7.97 0.35 -16.78
CA MET A 115 7.60 -0.82 -16.00
C MET A 115 6.33 -1.46 -16.57
N LEU A 116 6.45 -2.72 -17.00
CA LEU A 116 5.35 -3.55 -17.49
C LEU A 116 5.30 -4.84 -16.67
N ARG A 117 4.25 -5.02 -15.86
CA ARG A 117 4.05 -6.24 -15.07
C ARG A 117 2.70 -6.89 -15.37
N LEU A 118 2.76 -8.10 -15.91
CA LEU A 118 1.61 -8.96 -16.22
C LEU A 118 1.75 -10.35 -15.55
N ASN A 119 2.66 -10.49 -14.58
CA ASN A 119 2.97 -11.75 -13.92
C ASN A 119 1.78 -12.33 -13.14
N ASP A 120 1.83 -13.62 -12.82
CA ASP A 120 0.80 -14.30 -12.02
C ASP A 120 -0.61 -14.13 -12.62
N ASN A 121 -0.76 -14.52 -13.88
CA ASN A 121 -2.01 -14.49 -14.64
C ASN A 121 -2.17 -15.79 -15.46
N LYS A 122 -3.14 -15.84 -16.37
CA LYS A 122 -3.39 -16.98 -17.29
C LYS A 122 -3.19 -16.57 -18.75
N LEU A 123 -2.28 -15.64 -19.02
CA LEU A 123 -1.99 -15.17 -20.38
C LEU A 123 -1.31 -16.28 -21.18
N GLN A 124 -1.67 -16.42 -22.45
CA GLN A 124 -1.22 -17.49 -23.34
C GLN A 124 -0.68 -16.97 -24.68
N GLY A 125 -0.13 -17.87 -25.49
CA GLY A 125 0.42 -17.55 -26.81
C GLY A 125 1.84 -16.98 -26.75
N SER A 126 2.26 -16.30 -27.81
CA SER A 126 3.63 -15.77 -27.96
C SER A 126 3.80 -14.38 -27.35
N ILE A 127 5.00 -14.08 -26.88
CA ILE A 127 5.41 -12.68 -26.60
C ILE A 127 5.56 -11.96 -27.95
N HIS A 128 4.73 -10.94 -28.22
CA HIS A 128 4.69 -10.31 -29.54
C HIS A 128 5.91 -9.41 -29.81
N VAL A 129 6.42 -9.42 -31.06
CA VAL A 129 7.58 -8.63 -31.48
C VAL A 129 7.40 -7.12 -31.28
N ASN A 130 6.15 -6.63 -31.27
CA ASN A 130 5.85 -5.21 -31.02
C ASN A 130 6.25 -4.75 -29.61
N LEU A 131 6.38 -5.64 -28.61
CA LEU A 131 6.89 -5.24 -27.29
C LEU A 131 8.34 -4.71 -27.38
N CYS A 132 9.09 -5.07 -28.41
CA CYS A 132 10.42 -4.52 -28.65
C CYS A 132 10.43 -3.04 -29.07
N LYS A 133 9.25 -2.43 -29.31
CA LYS A 133 9.12 -0.98 -29.53
C LYS A 133 9.19 -0.18 -28.22
N LEU A 134 9.10 -0.86 -27.07
CA LEU A 134 9.19 -0.24 -25.74
C LEU A 134 10.65 0.06 -25.39
N ILE A 135 11.26 1.02 -26.10
CA ILE A 135 12.69 1.34 -25.99
C ILE A 135 13.12 1.85 -24.60
N ASN A 136 12.16 2.35 -23.81
CA ASN A 136 12.38 2.84 -22.44
C ASN A 136 12.12 1.78 -21.38
N LEU A 137 11.76 0.55 -21.77
CA LEU A 137 11.39 -0.51 -20.83
C LEU A 137 12.58 -0.88 -19.94
N TYR A 138 12.44 -0.62 -18.65
CA TYR A 138 13.40 -0.93 -17.59
C TYR A 138 13.11 -2.28 -16.95
N HIS A 139 11.82 -2.55 -16.68
CA HIS A 139 11.34 -3.75 -15.99
C HIS A 139 10.23 -4.44 -16.79
N LEU A 140 10.45 -5.71 -17.14
CA LEU A 140 9.46 -6.57 -17.78
C LEU A 140 9.22 -7.82 -16.94
N ASP A 141 8.01 -7.95 -16.40
CA ASP A 141 7.59 -9.12 -15.63
C ASP A 141 6.40 -9.82 -16.29
N LEU A 142 6.66 -10.99 -16.86
CA LEU A 142 5.66 -11.87 -17.46
C LEU A 142 5.65 -13.25 -16.78
N GLY A 143 6.27 -13.37 -15.60
CA GLY A 143 6.41 -14.63 -14.87
C GLY A 143 5.06 -15.27 -14.52
N ASN A 144 5.05 -16.59 -14.35
CA ASN A 144 3.87 -17.36 -13.93
C ASN A 144 2.63 -17.10 -14.82
N ASN A 145 2.73 -17.51 -16.08
CA ASN A 145 1.67 -17.44 -17.09
C ASN A 145 1.68 -18.73 -17.95
N HIS A 146 0.90 -18.76 -19.04
CA HIS A 146 0.87 -19.84 -20.04
C HIS A 146 1.50 -19.41 -21.38
N LEU A 147 2.48 -18.50 -21.34
CA LEU A 147 3.17 -18.04 -22.54
C LEU A 147 3.99 -19.18 -23.14
N SER A 148 3.98 -19.29 -24.45
CA SER A 148 4.61 -20.39 -25.18
C SER A 148 5.37 -19.85 -26.38
N THR A 149 5.83 -20.76 -27.25
CA THR A 149 6.61 -20.45 -28.47
C THR A 149 8.00 -19.89 -28.19
N GLN A 150 8.68 -19.40 -29.23
CA GLN A 150 10.04 -18.87 -29.16
C GLN A 150 10.06 -17.43 -28.65
N LEU A 151 11.05 -17.12 -27.82
CA LEU A 151 11.31 -15.76 -27.34
C LEU A 151 11.77 -14.82 -28.48
N PRO A 152 11.17 -13.62 -28.66
CA PRO A 152 11.59 -12.69 -29.69
C PRO A 152 13.05 -12.25 -29.52
N THR A 153 13.84 -12.36 -30.60
CA THR A 153 15.26 -11.99 -30.58
C THR A 153 15.47 -10.50 -30.29
N CYS A 154 14.51 -9.64 -30.63
CA CYS A 154 14.60 -8.20 -30.41
C CYS A 154 14.56 -7.78 -28.94
N LEU A 155 14.07 -8.61 -28.00
CA LEU A 155 14.06 -8.27 -26.57
C LEU A 155 15.47 -8.02 -26.04
N GLY A 156 16.45 -8.77 -26.54
CA GLY A 156 17.85 -8.57 -26.19
C GLY A 156 18.46 -7.28 -26.75
N ALA A 157 17.77 -6.57 -27.65
CA ALA A 157 18.23 -5.29 -28.19
C ALA A 157 17.71 -4.08 -27.38
N LEU A 158 16.84 -4.29 -26.38
CA LEU A 158 16.37 -3.24 -25.50
C LEU A 158 17.50 -2.81 -24.55
N THR A 159 18.06 -1.62 -24.79
CA THR A 159 19.20 -1.09 -24.03
C THR A 159 18.81 -0.54 -22.66
N SER A 160 17.53 -0.24 -22.45
CA SER A 160 17.02 0.24 -21.15
C SER A 160 16.67 -0.91 -20.19
N LEU A 161 16.52 -2.13 -20.70
CA LEU A 161 16.02 -3.27 -19.92
C LEU A 161 17.06 -3.72 -18.89
N ARG A 162 16.70 -3.68 -17.61
CA ARG A 162 17.53 -4.12 -16.47
C ARG A 162 17.00 -5.38 -15.83
N GLU A 163 15.68 -5.53 -15.78
CA GLU A 163 15.01 -6.63 -15.08
C GLU A 163 14.05 -7.33 -16.04
N LEU A 164 14.31 -8.62 -16.26
CA LEU A 164 13.52 -9.47 -17.14
C LEU A 164 13.12 -10.74 -16.39
N ASN A 165 11.82 -10.89 -16.11
CA ASN A 165 11.27 -12.10 -15.52
C ASN A 165 10.27 -12.75 -16.49
N LEU A 166 10.61 -13.95 -16.97
CA LEU A 166 9.81 -14.80 -17.84
C LEU A 166 9.58 -16.19 -17.21
N SER A 167 9.84 -16.32 -15.91
CA SER A 167 9.79 -17.60 -15.19
C SER A 167 8.41 -18.26 -15.26
N TYR A 168 8.33 -19.57 -15.02
CA TYR A 168 7.07 -20.31 -14.92
C TYR A 168 6.15 -20.07 -16.13
N ASN A 169 6.65 -20.42 -17.31
CA ASN A 169 5.92 -20.36 -18.57
C ASN A 169 6.20 -21.65 -19.38
N SER A 170 5.78 -21.69 -20.65
CA SER A 170 6.02 -22.79 -21.58
C SER A 170 6.84 -22.33 -22.79
N LEU A 171 7.77 -21.37 -22.61
CA LEU A 171 8.63 -20.87 -23.67
C LEU A 171 9.59 -21.96 -24.14
N THR A 172 9.79 -22.09 -25.45
CA THR A 172 10.51 -23.20 -26.09
C THR A 172 11.72 -22.71 -26.89
N PHE A 173 12.45 -23.65 -27.50
CA PHE A 173 13.66 -23.42 -28.32
C PHE A 173 14.84 -22.85 -27.50
N THR A 174 15.84 -22.33 -28.19
CA THR A 174 17.07 -21.81 -27.58
C THR A 174 16.89 -20.37 -27.12
N ILE A 175 17.54 -20.00 -26.02
CA ILE A 175 17.65 -18.60 -25.56
C ILE A 175 18.35 -17.76 -26.66
N PRO A 176 17.71 -16.70 -27.19
CA PRO A 176 18.27 -15.85 -28.23
C PRO A 176 19.68 -15.33 -27.92
N SER A 177 20.58 -15.34 -28.92
CA SER A 177 21.94 -14.84 -28.74
C SER A 177 22.00 -13.37 -28.33
N THR A 178 21.04 -12.56 -28.78
CA THR A 178 20.90 -11.14 -28.42
C THR A 178 20.72 -10.95 -26.92
N LEU A 179 19.87 -11.76 -26.27
CA LEU A 179 19.70 -11.74 -24.82
C LEU A 179 20.95 -12.24 -24.10
N ARG A 180 21.63 -13.26 -24.66
CA ARG A 180 22.90 -13.76 -24.12
C ARG A 180 24.04 -12.74 -24.18
N THR A 181 23.95 -11.72 -25.04
CA THR A 181 24.98 -10.69 -25.21
C THR A 181 24.55 -9.30 -24.74
N ASN A 182 23.33 -9.15 -24.21
CA ASN A 182 22.82 -7.87 -23.73
C ASN A 182 23.56 -7.48 -22.44
N LYS A 183 24.30 -6.36 -22.46
CA LYS A 183 25.14 -5.90 -21.33
C LYS A 183 24.38 -5.13 -20.25
N GLU A 184 23.11 -4.86 -20.49
CA GLU A 184 22.33 -3.94 -19.68
C GLU A 184 21.48 -4.69 -18.64
N ILE A 185 21.04 -5.92 -18.97
CA ILE A 185 20.23 -6.74 -18.08
C ILE A 185 21.03 -7.17 -16.84
N GLN A 186 20.48 -6.82 -15.67
CA GLN A 186 21.04 -7.09 -14.36
C GLN A 186 20.38 -8.31 -13.71
N ILE A 187 19.07 -8.48 -13.89
CA ILE A 187 18.30 -9.60 -13.36
C ILE A 187 17.57 -10.28 -14.51
N MET A 188 17.84 -11.56 -14.72
CA MET A 188 17.22 -12.37 -15.76
C MET A 188 16.70 -13.67 -15.16
N ASP A 189 15.38 -13.82 -15.08
CA ASP A 189 14.73 -15.06 -14.68
C ASP A 189 14.02 -15.72 -15.85
N LEU A 190 14.56 -16.85 -16.31
CA LEU A 190 13.98 -17.72 -17.35
C LEU A 190 13.63 -19.11 -16.79
N SER A 191 13.58 -19.25 -15.47
CA SER A 191 13.35 -20.54 -14.81
C SER A 191 11.99 -21.13 -15.15
N TYR A 192 11.83 -22.45 -15.01
CA TYR A 192 10.58 -23.18 -15.24
C TYR A 192 9.95 -22.87 -16.60
N ASN A 193 10.71 -23.16 -17.67
CA ASN A 193 10.31 -23.06 -19.07
C ASN A 193 10.74 -24.33 -19.82
N LEU A 194 10.62 -24.35 -21.14
CA LEU A 194 11.03 -25.45 -22.02
C LEU A 194 12.23 -25.06 -22.90
N PHE A 195 13.09 -24.15 -22.43
CA PHE A 195 14.28 -23.75 -23.17
C PHE A 195 15.26 -24.91 -23.32
N ASN A 196 15.84 -25.08 -24.50
CA ASN A 196 16.77 -26.16 -24.82
C ASN A 196 18.09 -25.64 -25.42
N GLY A 197 19.01 -26.56 -25.69
CA GLY A 197 20.33 -26.26 -26.24
C GLY A 197 21.34 -25.81 -25.18
N SER A 198 22.51 -25.36 -25.64
CA SER A 198 23.65 -25.01 -24.79
C SER A 198 23.77 -23.52 -24.50
N LEU A 199 24.26 -23.20 -23.30
CA LEU A 199 24.56 -21.84 -22.84
C LEU A 199 25.83 -21.23 -23.49
N ALA A 200 26.65 -22.05 -24.15
CA ALA A 200 27.99 -21.67 -24.60
C ALA A 200 28.05 -20.79 -25.87
N PRO A 201 29.11 -19.95 -26.03
CA PRO A 201 30.10 -19.55 -25.02
C PRO A 201 29.90 -18.13 -24.46
N LYS A 202 28.81 -17.42 -24.82
CA LYS A 202 28.73 -15.95 -24.64
C LYS A 202 27.80 -15.44 -23.53
N ILE A 203 27.01 -16.29 -22.86
CA ILE A 203 26.03 -15.82 -21.87
C ILE A 203 26.64 -15.20 -20.61
N GLY A 204 27.96 -15.32 -20.42
CA GLY A 204 28.68 -14.83 -19.24
C GLY A 204 29.62 -13.64 -19.47
N ARG A 205 29.71 -13.09 -20.69
CA ARG A 205 30.54 -11.89 -20.95
C ARG A 205 29.76 -10.59 -20.75
N VAL A 206 28.88 -10.60 -19.75
CA VAL A 206 27.86 -9.58 -19.49
C VAL A 206 28.33 -8.75 -18.30
N GLU A 207 28.98 -7.63 -18.57
CA GLU A 207 29.38 -6.68 -17.52
C GLU A 207 28.10 -6.10 -16.89
N GLY A 208 27.73 -6.52 -15.67
CA GLY A 208 26.59 -5.97 -14.93
C GLY A 208 25.45 -6.94 -14.59
N MET A 209 25.45 -8.17 -15.11
CA MET A 209 24.48 -9.20 -14.71
C MET A 209 24.72 -9.64 -13.26
N ARG A 210 23.73 -9.45 -12.38
CA ARG A 210 23.76 -9.80 -10.96
C ARG A 210 23.10 -11.14 -10.68
N GLU A 211 21.98 -11.40 -11.34
CA GLU A 211 21.13 -12.54 -11.06
C GLU A 211 20.65 -13.19 -12.36
N LEU A 212 20.90 -14.49 -12.51
CA LEU A 212 20.52 -15.28 -13.67
C LEU A 212 19.87 -16.58 -13.21
N TYR A 213 18.56 -16.73 -13.41
CA TYR A 213 17.81 -17.93 -13.05
C TYR A 213 17.44 -18.74 -14.29
N LEU A 214 17.85 -20.00 -14.35
CA LEU A 214 17.66 -20.84 -15.55
C LEU A 214 17.09 -22.24 -15.23
N SER A 215 16.62 -22.45 -14.00
CA SER A 215 16.25 -23.76 -13.48
C SER A 215 14.99 -24.26 -14.14
N GLY A 216 14.64 -25.54 -14.00
CA GLY A 216 13.36 -26.01 -14.55
C GLY A 216 13.26 -25.95 -16.08
N ASN A 217 14.39 -25.94 -16.81
CA ASN A 217 14.45 -25.94 -18.29
C ASN A 217 14.97 -27.29 -18.85
N GLN A 218 15.10 -27.38 -20.18
CA GLN A 218 15.68 -28.51 -20.92
C GLN A 218 17.08 -28.17 -21.48
N LEU A 219 17.80 -27.27 -20.81
CA LEU A 219 19.14 -26.85 -21.19
C LEU A 219 20.12 -28.03 -21.05
N SER A 220 21.16 -28.04 -21.88
CA SER A 220 22.16 -29.11 -21.90
C SER A 220 23.53 -28.59 -22.29
N GLY A 221 24.60 -29.26 -21.89
CA GLY A 221 25.98 -28.84 -22.20
C GLY A 221 26.74 -28.38 -20.96
N GLU A 222 27.98 -27.95 -21.18
CA GLU A 222 28.86 -27.51 -20.10
C GLU A 222 28.47 -26.11 -19.59
N ILE A 223 28.70 -25.87 -18.29
CA ILE A 223 28.63 -24.51 -17.71
C ILE A 223 29.79 -23.69 -18.34
N PRO A 224 29.49 -22.65 -19.13
CA PRO A 224 30.53 -21.78 -19.68
C PRO A 224 31.36 -21.15 -18.55
N SER A 225 32.68 -21.18 -18.68
CA SER A 225 33.61 -20.53 -17.72
C SER A 225 33.42 -19.03 -17.57
N THR A 226 32.63 -18.42 -18.45
CA THR A 226 32.26 -17.01 -18.44
C THR A 226 31.06 -16.71 -17.55
N ILE A 227 30.20 -17.67 -17.17
CA ILE A 227 28.98 -17.32 -16.42
C ILE A 227 29.34 -16.92 -14.99
N GLY A 228 29.16 -15.63 -14.69
CA GLY A 228 29.00 -15.13 -13.34
C GLY A 228 27.56 -15.32 -12.87
N HIS A 229 27.39 -15.99 -11.73
CA HIS A 229 26.12 -16.07 -11.00
C HIS A 229 24.95 -16.83 -11.67
N PRO A 230 25.13 -18.02 -12.29
CA PRO A 230 23.99 -18.86 -12.65
C PRO A 230 23.34 -19.44 -11.38
N GLN A 231 22.04 -19.22 -11.26
CA GLN A 231 21.17 -19.78 -10.25
C GLN A 231 20.27 -20.84 -10.88
N SER A 232 20.60 -22.08 -10.55
CA SER A 232 19.96 -23.37 -10.85
C SER A 232 19.74 -23.60 -12.34
N LEU A 233 20.31 -24.69 -12.83
CA LEU A 233 20.23 -25.15 -14.21
C LEU A 233 19.82 -26.61 -14.16
N ASN A 234 19.31 -27.17 -15.26
CA ASN A 234 18.93 -28.58 -15.33
C ASN A 234 19.77 -29.31 -16.37
N ASN A 235 20.02 -30.61 -16.17
CA ASN A 235 20.76 -31.52 -17.07
C ASN A 235 22.16 -31.03 -17.50
N LEU A 236 22.81 -30.22 -16.66
CA LEU A 236 24.20 -29.84 -16.88
C LEU A 236 25.13 -31.00 -16.56
N TYR A 237 26.15 -31.17 -17.38
CA TYR A 237 27.24 -32.10 -17.15
C TYR A 237 28.59 -31.38 -17.28
N GLY A 238 29.66 -32.01 -16.78
CA GLY A 238 30.99 -31.40 -16.75
C GLY A 238 31.32 -30.79 -15.38
N GLU A 239 32.37 -29.97 -15.33
CA GLU A 239 32.90 -29.41 -14.08
C GLU A 239 32.38 -28.00 -13.79
N ILE A 240 32.27 -27.64 -12.51
CA ILE A 240 32.01 -26.25 -12.11
C ILE A 240 33.30 -25.44 -12.38
N PRO A 241 33.29 -24.42 -13.26
CA PRO A 241 34.52 -23.74 -13.65
C PRO A 241 35.18 -23.03 -12.47
N LYS A 242 36.46 -23.30 -12.20
CA LYS A 242 37.23 -22.63 -11.13
C LYS A 242 37.28 -21.10 -11.26
N SER A 243 37.05 -20.56 -12.46
CA SER A 243 36.90 -19.11 -12.68
C SER A 243 35.70 -18.48 -11.95
N SER A 244 34.71 -19.28 -11.52
CA SER A 244 33.56 -18.81 -10.74
C SER A 244 33.94 -18.31 -9.34
N GLU A 245 35.15 -18.60 -8.85
CA GLU A 245 35.68 -18.03 -7.61
C GLU A 245 35.91 -16.51 -7.69
N LYS A 246 36.04 -15.96 -8.91
CA LYS A 246 36.27 -14.51 -9.14
C LYS A 246 35.00 -13.65 -9.00
N LEU A 247 33.88 -14.26 -8.61
CA LEU A 247 32.59 -13.60 -8.49
C LEU A 247 32.45 -12.98 -7.09
N GLU A 248 32.79 -11.70 -6.98
CA GLU A 248 32.92 -10.98 -5.70
C GLU A 248 31.58 -10.78 -4.95
N GLU A 249 30.43 -10.89 -5.64
CA GLU A 249 29.09 -10.62 -5.09
C GLU A 249 28.15 -11.87 -5.11
N LEU A 250 28.70 -13.08 -5.17
CA LEU A 250 27.87 -14.30 -5.29
C LEU A 250 27.26 -14.71 -3.94
N VAL A 251 25.99 -14.36 -3.72
CA VAL A 251 25.23 -14.73 -2.50
C VAL A 251 24.44 -16.03 -2.68
N TYR A 252 24.03 -16.35 -3.91
CA TYR A 252 23.18 -17.50 -4.23
C TYR A 252 23.67 -18.20 -5.50
N PHE A 253 23.90 -19.51 -5.45
CA PHE A 253 24.43 -20.32 -6.56
C PHE A 253 23.89 -21.74 -6.50
N ASN A 254 22.59 -21.92 -6.69
CA ASN A 254 22.00 -23.26 -6.70
C ASN A 254 22.41 -23.99 -7.99
N VAL A 255 22.95 -25.19 -7.96
CA VAL A 255 23.18 -26.07 -9.12
C VAL A 255 22.72 -27.50 -8.80
N SER A 256 21.78 -27.61 -7.86
CA SER A 256 21.27 -28.89 -7.38
C SER A 256 20.56 -29.67 -8.49
N PHE A 257 20.57 -31.00 -8.37
CA PHE A 257 19.90 -31.94 -9.28
C PHE A 257 20.36 -31.86 -10.75
N ASN A 258 21.69 -31.86 -10.97
CA ASN A 258 22.31 -31.96 -12.30
C ASN A 258 23.22 -33.21 -12.41
N GLU A 259 23.94 -33.34 -13.52
CA GLU A 259 24.95 -34.39 -13.78
C GLU A 259 26.40 -33.85 -13.67
N LEU A 260 26.62 -32.84 -12.82
CA LEU A 260 27.95 -32.22 -12.64
C LEU A 260 28.94 -33.17 -11.98
N ARG A 261 30.22 -33.03 -12.34
CA ARG A 261 31.36 -33.82 -11.86
C ARG A 261 32.51 -32.93 -11.42
N GLY A 262 33.46 -33.47 -10.65
CA GLY A 262 34.69 -32.76 -10.29
C GLY A 262 34.59 -31.96 -8.99
N GLU A 263 35.61 -31.14 -8.73
CA GLU A 263 35.74 -30.37 -7.48
C GLU A 263 34.84 -29.14 -7.46
N ILE A 264 34.09 -28.94 -6.37
CA ILE A 264 33.38 -27.70 -6.09
C ILE A 264 34.42 -26.62 -5.73
N PRO A 265 34.46 -25.48 -6.44
CA PRO A 265 35.37 -24.38 -6.11
C PRO A 265 35.22 -23.92 -4.66
N ASN A 266 36.32 -23.49 -4.04
CA ASN A 266 36.38 -23.19 -2.60
C ASN A 266 37.07 -21.85 -2.30
N GLY A 267 37.40 -21.09 -3.33
CA GLY A 267 37.86 -19.70 -3.26
C GLY A 267 36.74 -18.67 -3.41
N GLY A 268 37.04 -17.41 -3.11
CA GLY A 268 36.08 -16.30 -3.23
C GLY A 268 34.79 -16.51 -2.45
N SER A 269 33.66 -16.13 -3.07
CA SER A 269 32.32 -16.19 -2.49
C SER A 269 31.79 -17.61 -2.27
N PHE A 270 32.39 -18.63 -2.91
CA PHE A 270 31.99 -20.03 -2.72
C PHE A 270 32.14 -20.49 -1.27
N LYS A 271 33.07 -19.89 -0.52
CA LYS A 271 33.26 -20.15 0.93
C LYS A 271 32.00 -19.96 1.76
N ASN A 272 31.08 -19.10 1.32
CA ASN A 272 29.86 -18.73 2.05
C ASN A 272 28.60 -19.44 1.54
N LEU A 273 28.72 -20.35 0.56
CA LEU A 273 27.59 -21.04 -0.06
C LEU A 273 27.14 -22.28 0.73
N SER A 274 25.82 -22.51 0.80
CA SER A 274 25.23 -23.69 1.46
C SER A 274 25.44 -24.97 0.65
N ALA A 275 25.53 -26.11 1.34
CA ALA A 275 25.52 -27.45 0.73
C ALA A 275 24.26 -27.73 -0.11
N ASP A 276 23.12 -27.12 0.24
CA ASP A 276 21.84 -27.35 -0.43
C ASP A 276 21.88 -26.93 -1.91
N PHE A 277 22.84 -26.07 -2.26
CA PHE A 277 23.08 -25.65 -3.63
C PHE A 277 23.74 -26.71 -4.51
N PHE A 278 24.34 -27.77 -3.95
CA PHE A 278 25.09 -28.76 -4.72
C PHE A 278 24.45 -30.16 -4.69
N VAL A 279 23.37 -30.33 -3.90
CA VAL A 279 22.68 -31.62 -3.70
C VAL A 279 22.18 -32.20 -5.03
N GLY A 280 22.15 -33.52 -5.18
CA GLY A 280 21.64 -34.17 -6.39
C GLY A 280 22.63 -34.31 -7.55
N ASN A 281 23.90 -33.92 -7.37
CA ASN A 281 25.00 -34.20 -8.32
C ASN A 281 25.91 -35.31 -7.79
N SER A 282 25.75 -36.54 -8.27
CA SER A 282 26.40 -37.72 -7.68
C SER A 282 27.92 -37.80 -7.87
N LYS A 283 28.49 -37.01 -8.80
CA LYS A 283 29.92 -37.04 -9.16
C LYS A 283 30.71 -35.82 -8.68
N LEU A 284 30.10 -34.93 -7.89
CA LEU A 284 30.79 -33.80 -7.28
C LEU A 284 31.61 -34.24 -6.05
N CYS A 285 32.74 -33.58 -5.84
CA CYS A 285 33.57 -33.71 -4.66
C CYS A 285 34.04 -32.33 -4.16
N GLY A 286 34.51 -32.19 -2.92
CA GLY A 286 35.00 -30.88 -2.45
C GLY A 286 35.11 -30.74 -0.93
N ALA A 287 35.07 -29.49 -0.46
CA ALA A 287 35.16 -29.17 0.96
C ALA A 287 33.99 -29.78 1.77
N SER A 288 34.28 -30.13 3.04
CA SER A 288 33.31 -30.79 3.93
C SER A 288 32.02 -29.99 4.15
N GLN A 289 32.09 -28.66 4.04
CA GLN A 289 30.94 -27.76 4.18
C GLN A 289 29.84 -28.01 3.15
N TYR A 290 30.17 -28.55 1.98
CA TYR A 290 29.19 -28.82 0.90
C TYR A 290 28.53 -30.19 0.99
N LYS A 291 28.84 -31.00 2.02
CA LYS A 291 28.26 -32.35 2.24
C LYS A 291 28.41 -33.31 1.04
N VAL A 292 29.45 -33.13 0.22
CA VAL A 292 29.84 -34.06 -0.87
C VAL A 292 31.06 -34.89 -0.46
N MET A 293 31.41 -35.92 -1.24
CA MET A 293 32.63 -36.70 -0.96
C MET A 293 33.89 -35.81 -1.07
N PRO A 294 34.93 -36.03 -0.25
CA PRO A 294 36.20 -35.34 -0.41
C PRO A 294 36.84 -35.69 -1.77
N CYS A 295 37.39 -34.69 -2.46
CA CYS A 295 38.15 -34.97 -3.68
C CYS A 295 39.41 -35.78 -3.35
N LYS A 296 39.72 -36.77 -4.19
CA LYS A 296 40.93 -37.59 -4.01
C LYS A 296 42.15 -36.80 -4.50
N GLY A 297 42.75 -35.99 -3.60
CA GLY A 297 44.00 -35.27 -3.84
C GLY A 297 44.44 -34.36 -2.68
N ASN A 298 45.54 -34.76 -2.01
CA ASN A 298 46.41 -34.09 -1.02
C ASN A 298 45.81 -33.11 0.01
N ALA A 299 45.55 -33.65 1.19
CA ALA A 299 45.24 -32.92 2.41
C ALA A 299 46.39 -31.98 2.85
N THR A 300 46.08 -30.72 3.11
CA THR A 300 46.84 -29.86 4.02
C THR A 300 45.90 -29.19 5.01
N SER A 301 46.29 -29.26 6.28
CA SER A 301 45.47 -29.05 7.46
C SER A 301 45.66 -27.68 8.13
N SER A 302 44.66 -27.34 8.96
CA SER A 302 44.72 -26.46 10.15
C SER A 302 44.56 -24.94 9.92
N SER A 303 44.04 -24.12 10.84
CA SER A 303 43.60 -24.34 12.24
C SER A 303 42.70 -23.17 12.69
N SER A 304 41.65 -23.44 13.48
CA SER A 304 40.85 -22.43 14.18
C SER A 304 41.30 -22.22 15.63
N LYS A 305 41.45 -20.96 16.07
CA LYS A 305 41.47 -20.51 17.49
C LYS A 305 41.05 -19.02 17.49
N THR A 306 40.30 -18.40 18.39
CA THR A 306 39.61 -18.72 19.67
C THR A 306 38.74 -17.50 20.04
N ARG A 307 37.82 -17.67 21.00
CA ARG A 307 36.79 -16.72 21.48
C ARG A 307 37.19 -16.03 22.81
N ASN A 308 36.59 -14.86 23.09
CA ASN A 308 36.09 -14.31 24.40
C ASN A 308 36.64 -12.95 24.93
N LEU A 309 35.73 -11.95 24.91
CA LEU A 309 35.14 -11.12 26.01
C LEU A 309 35.98 -10.41 27.10
N LYS A 310 35.64 -9.13 27.37
CA LYS A 310 35.50 -8.53 28.72
C LYS A 310 34.51 -7.31 28.73
N TYR A 311 33.67 -7.25 29.77
CA TYR A 311 32.57 -6.30 30.05
C TYR A 311 33.05 -4.92 30.54
N ILE A 312 32.40 -3.80 30.16
CA ILE A 312 31.30 -3.05 30.82
C ILE A 312 31.56 -2.63 32.28
N LEU A 313 31.91 -1.34 32.48
CA LEU A 313 31.27 -0.34 33.37
C LEU A 313 31.99 1.01 33.13
N PRO A 314 31.30 2.12 32.83
CA PRO A 314 30.55 2.86 33.85
C PRO A 314 29.26 3.53 33.31
N SER A 315 28.09 3.02 33.69
CA SER A 315 26.79 3.53 33.22
C SER A 315 25.85 4.03 34.33
N ILE A 316 26.37 4.30 35.53
CA ILE A 316 25.51 4.69 36.68
C ILE A 316 25.66 6.17 37.09
N ALA A 317 26.73 6.86 36.67
CA ALA A 317 26.92 8.28 37.01
C ALA A 317 26.12 9.26 36.12
N LEU A 318 25.74 8.85 34.90
CA LEU A 318 25.08 9.74 33.93
C LEU A 318 23.57 9.91 34.20
N VAL A 319 22.94 8.91 34.82
CA VAL A 319 21.48 8.90 35.06
C VAL A 319 21.07 9.80 36.23
N ILE A 320 21.94 9.94 37.24
CA ILE A 320 21.64 10.75 38.45
C ILE A 320 21.74 12.25 38.14
N ILE A 321 22.64 12.65 37.24
CA ILE A 321 22.84 14.07 36.85
C ILE A 321 21.67 14.59 36.00
N LEU A 322 21.13 13.74 35.10
CA LEU A 322 20.00 14.11 34.24
C LEU A 322 18.68 14.27 35.03
N ALA A 323 18.47 13.47 36.08
CA ALA A 323 17.28 13.56 36.93
C ALA A 323 17.22 14.87 37.75
N ILE A 324 18.38 15.38 38.20
CA ILE A 324 18.46 16.62 38.99
C ILE A 324 18.17 17.85 38.11
N ILE A 325 18.60 17.83 36.84
CA ILE A 325 18.33 18.90 35.87
C ILE A 325 16.84 18.96 35.49
N LEU A 326 16.18 17.81 35.35
CA LEU A 326 14.74 17.73 35.08
C LEU A 326 13.90 18.29 36.24
N VAL A 327 14.25 17.97 37.49
CA VAL A 327 13.56 18.51 38.67
C VAL A 327 13.78 20.02 38.84
N TYR A 328 14.95 20.53 38.46
CA TYR A 328 15.26 21.95 38.46
C TYR A 328 14.43 22.72 37.40
N LEU A 329 14.27 22.15 36.20
CA LEU A 329 13.46 22.75 35.11
C LEU A 329 11.95 22.70 35.40
N MET A 330 11.47 21.70 36.14
CA MET A 330 10.06 21.63 36.57
C MET A 330 9.72 22.59 37.72
N ARG A 331 10.70 23.02 38.53
CA ARG A 331 10.49 23.98 39.63
C ARG A 331 10.57 25.45 39.23
N HIS A 332 11.05 25.79 38.03
CA HIS A 332 11.23 27.16 37.58
C HIS A 332 10.29 27.61 36.43
N ARG A 333 9.14 26.95 36.27
CA ARG A 333 8.07 27.47 35.40
C ARG A 333 6.76 27.58 36.16
N ASN A 334 6.61 28.70 36.86
CA ASN A 334 5.33 29.10 37.41
C ASN A 334 5.03 30.57 37.10
N LYS A 335 3.73 30.84 36.96
CA LYS A 335 3.01 32.12 36.97
C LYS A 335 2.68 32.74 35.61
N ASN A 336 1.38 32.75 35.27
CA ASN A 336 0.51 33.93 35.29
C ASN A 336 -0.94 33.49 34.94
N THR A 337 -1.97 33.67 35.80
CA THR A 337 -2.80 34.85 36.13
C THR A 337 -4.15 34.79 35.41
N LEU A 338 -5.22 34.94 36.20
CA LEU A 338 -6.64 34.77 35.89
C LEU A 338 -7.30 36.14 35.59
N LEU A 339 -8.17 36.26 34.58
CA LEU A 339 -9.17 37.34 34.43
C LEU A 339 -10.41 36.85 33.66
N PRO A 340 -11.61 37.42 33.90
CA PRO A 340 -12.93 36.83 33.63
C PRO A 340 -13.51 37.25 32.26
N ASP A 341 -14.49 36.50 31.74
CA ASP A 341 -15.25 36.92 30.56
C ASP A 341 -16.77 36.81 30.74
N LEU A 342 -17.43 37.77 30.09
CA LEU A 342 -18.80 38.26 30.17
C LEU A 342 -19.84 37.27 29.65
N SER A 343 -20.94 37.14 30.38
CA SER A 343 -22.20 36.55 29.93
C SER A 343 -22.89 37.40 28.85
N THR A 344 -23.26 36.80 27.73
CA THR A 344 -24.24 37.33 26.77
C THR A 344 -25.44 36.38 26.64
N SER A 345 -26.63 36.97 26.57
CA SER A 345 -27.95 36.37 26.79
C SER A 345 -28.37 35.30 25.77
N PRO A 346 -29.17 34.28 26.15
CA PRO A 346 -29.57 33.22 25.23
C PRO A 346 -30.80 33.58 24.39
N ILE A 347 -30.68 33.27 23.10
CA ILE A 347 -31.79 33.01 22.17
C ILE A 347 -32.61 31.83 22.72
N THR A 348 -33.94 31.93 22.67
CA THR A 348 -34.90 30.98 23.27
C THR A 348 -34.94 29.64 22.51
N VAL A 349 -33.98 28.77 22.80
CA VAL A 349 -34.05 27.33 22.50
C VAL A 349 -34.90 26.66 23.59
N LYS A 350 -35.87 25.82 23.20
CA LYS A 350 -36.69 25.01 24.13
C LYS A 350 -35.75 24.18 25.00
N ARG A 351 -35.64 24.53 26.29
CA ARG A 351 -34.72 23.87 27.22
C ARG A 351 -35.30 22.53 27.66
N ILE A 352 -34.56 21.44 27.41
CA ILE A 352 -34.83 20.12 27.98
C ILE A 352 -34.28 20.08 29.41
N SER A 353 -35.07 19.58 30.35
CA SER A 353 -34.70 19.43 31.75
C SER A 353 -33.87 18.18 32.02
N TYR A 354 -33.16 18.17 33.17
CA TYR A 354 -32.44 17.00 33.66
C TYR A 354 -33.32 15.75 33.75
N TYR A 355 -34.56 15.89 34.25
CA TYR A 355 -35.48 14.76 34.42
C TYR A 355 -35.97 14.20 33.08
N GLU A 356 -36.14 15.04 32.05
CA GLU A 356 -36.45 14.57 30.71
C GLU A 356 -35.30 13.75 30.12
N VAL A 357 -34.04 14.21 30.28
CA VAL A 357 -32.85 13.44 29.88
C VAL A 357 -32.74 12.12 30.67
N LEU A 358 -32.95 12.17 31.98
CA LEU A 358 -32.88 11.00 32.85
C LEU A 358 -33.92 9.95 32.46
N ASN A 359 -35.17 10.37 32.21
CA ASN A 359 -36.23 9.45 31.79
C ASN A 359 -35.98 8.92 30.38
N ALA A 360 -35.56 9.77 29.43
CA ALA A 360 -35.33 9.37 28.06
C ALA A 360 -34.21 8.33 27.91
N THR A 361 -33.23 8.35 28.81
CA THR A 361 -32.09 7.40 28.82
C THR A 361 -32.33 6.17 29.70
N ASN A 362 -33.53 5.99 30.26
CA ASN A 362 -33.82 4.99 31.29
C ASN A 362 -32.83 5.04 32.46
N LYS A 363 -32.66 6.23 33.05
CA LYS A 363 -31.72 6.52 34.14
C LYS A 363 -30.27 6.22 33.79
N PHE A 364 -29.86 6.54 32.56
CA PHE A 364 -28.52 6.25 32.02
C PHE A 364 -28.16 4.74 32.07
N GLY A 365 -29.14 3.88 31.78
CA GLY A 365 -28.97 2.43 31.74
C GLY A 365 -27.95 1.97 30.69
N GLU A 366 -27.27 0.85 30.98
CA GLU A 366 -26.23 0.28 30.12
C GLU A 366 -26.80 -0.23 28.78
N GLU A 367 -28.07 -0.60 28.74
CA GLU A 367 -28.80 -1.00 27.52
C GLU A 367 -28.94 0.14 26.50
N ASN A 368 -28.90 1.38 26.98
CA ASN A 368 -28.97 2.58 26.14
C ASN A 368 -27.58 3.16 25.83
N LEU A 369 -26.50 2.57 26.35
CA LEU A 369 -25.15 3.08 26.15
C LEU A 369 -24.68 2.82 24.71
N ILE A 370 -24.43 3.88 23.96
CA ILE A 370 -23.90 3.83 22.59
C ILE A 370 -22.37 3.74 22.63
N SER A 371 -21.72 4.58 23.44
CA SER A 371 -20.26 4.62 23.50
C SER A 371 -19.70 5.18 24.82
N ARG A 372 -18.47 4.77 25.13
CA ARG A 372 -17.66 5.32 26.22
C ARG A 372 -16.50 6.10 25.61
N GLY A 373 -16.51 7.42 25.75
CA GLY A 373 -15.44 8.31 25.31
C GLY A 373 -14.46 8.64 26.44
N SER A 374 -13.37 9.32 26.09
CA SER A 374 -12.36 9.78 27.06
C SER A 374 -12.88 10.84 28.03
N ILE A 375 -13.88 11.62 27.62
CA ILE A 375 -14.42 12.77 28.36
C ILE A 375 -15.87 12.58 28.82
N GLY A 376 -16.48 11.42 28.53
CA GLY A 376 -17.90 11.21 28.77
C GLY A 376 -18.47 9.94 28.15
N LYS A 377 -19.80 9.81 28.20
CA LYS A 377 -20.55 8.67 27.65
C LYS A 377 -21.65 9.17 26.73
N VAL A 378 -22.00 8.40 25.70
CA VAL A 378 -23.10 8.71 24.79
C VAL A 378 -24.19 7.67 24.96
N TYR A 379 -25.42 8.11 25.20
CA TYR A 379 -26.60 7.25 25.36
C TYR A 379 -27.60 7.48 24.24
N LYS A 380 -28.34 6.45 23.86
CA LYS A 380 -29.57 6.57 23.08
C LYS A 380 -30.68 7.01 24.02
N GLY A 381 -31.34 8.12 23.68
CA GLY A 381 -32.50 8.63 24.41
C GLY A 381 -33.77 8.52 23.57
N ILE A 382 -34.88 8.15 24.19
CA ILE A 382 -36.22 8.18 23.58
C ILE A 382 -37.10 9.08 24.45
N PHE A 383 -37.45 10.26 23.94
CA PHE A 383 -38.26 11.23 24.67
C PHE A 383 -39.76 10.88 24.59
N SER A 384 -40.56 11.49 25.48
CA SER A 384 -42.00 11.20 25.59
C SER A 384 -42.81 11.56 24.34
N ASP A 385 -42.30 12.47 23.52
CA ASP A 385 -42.87 12.86 22.22
C ASP A 385 -42.43 11.92 21.08
N GLY A 386 -41.66 10.87 21.37
CA GLY A 386 -41.14 9.92 20.39
C GLY A 386 -39.82 10.32 19.74
N MET A 387 -39.25 11.49 20.08
CA MET A 387 -37.96 11.92 19.53
C MET A 387 -36.84 10.97 20.00
N ILE A 388 -36.09 10.42 19.05
CA ILE A 388 -34.88 9.63 19.31
C ILE A 388 -33.66 10.55 19.19
N ALA A 389 -32.78 10.55 20.19
CA ALA A 389 -31.60 11.41 20.22
C ALA A 389 -30.36 10.66 20.74
N ALA A 390 -29.18 11.13 20.35
CA ALA A 390 -27.92 10.76 20.98
C ALA A 390 -27.59 11.77 22.09
N ILE A 391 -27.43 11.31 23.32
CA ILE A 391 -27.23 12.14 24.51
C ILE A 391 -25.79 11.96 25.00
N LYS A 392 -24.94 12.93 24.70
CA LYS A 392 -23.53 12.96 25.14
C LYS A 392 -23.45 13.59 26.52
N VAL A 393 -23.18 12.78 27.53
CA VAL A 393 -23.03 13.18 28.93
C VAL A 393 -21.55 13.31 29.27
N PHE A 394 -21.13 14.49 29.72
CA PHE A 394 -19.74 14.78 30.06
C PHE A 394 -19.44 14.38 31.49
N ASN A 395 -18.27 13.77 31.70
CA ASN A 395 -17.81 13.42 33.04
C ASN A 395 -17.13 14.64 33.68
N LEU A 396 -17.83 15.31 34.58
CA LEU A 396 -17.39 16.56 35.21
C LEU A 396 -16.18 16.39 36.14
N ASP A 397 -15.88 15.16 36.56
CA ASP A 397 -14.71 14.84 37.40
C ASP A 397 -13.39 14.82 36.59
N LEU A 398 -13.47 14.81 35.25
CA LEU A 398 -12.30 14.75 34.38
C LEU A 398 -11.80 16.15 33.99
N GLU A 399 -10.49 16.35 34.10
CA GLU A 399 -9.83 17.58 33.68
C GLU A 399 -10.08 17.85 32.19
N GLY A 400 -10.58 19.05 31.87
CA GLY A 400 -10.89 19.46 30.50
C GLY A 400 -12.29 19.11 29.98
N ALA A 401 -13.07 18.26 30.66
CA ALA A 401 -14.42 17.89 30.22
C ALA A 401 -15.38 19.10 30.16
N ASN A 402 -15.29 20.00 31.14
CA ASN A 402 -16.03 21.27 31.15
C ASN A 402 -15.70 22.14 29.93
N LYS A 403 -14.40 22.32 29.65
CA LYS A 403 -13.92 23.09 28.50
C LYS A 403 -14.37 22.47 27.18
N SER A 404 -14.37 21.14 27.12
CA SER A 404 -14.81 20.39 25.95
C SER A 404 -16.31 20.60 25.67
N PHE A 405 -17.16 20.50 26.70
CA PHE A 405 -18.58 20.82 26.60
C PHE A 405 -18.81 22.26 26.12
N ASP A 406 -18.13 23.23 26.74
CA ASP A 406 -18.30 24.65 26.40
C ASP A 406 -17.86 24.93 24.95
N THR A 407 -16.76 24.30 24.49
CA THR A 407 -16.24 24.42 23.12
C THR A 407 -17.21 23.83 22.10
N GLU A 408 -17.70 22.61 22.35
CA GLU A 408 -18.60 21.90 21.43
C GLU A 408 -19.96 22.61 21.35
N CYS A 409 -20.51 23.07 22.49
CA CYS A 409 -21.69 23.93 22.50
C CYS A 409 -21.46 25.21 21.68
N HIS A 410 -20.35 25.90 21.92
CA HIS A 410 -20.05 27.17 21.26
C HIS A 410 -19.95 27.03 19.73
N ILE A 411 -19.30 25.98 19.25
CA ILE A 411 -19.11 25.74 17.82
C ILE A 411 -20.40 25.26 17.17
N LEU A 412 -20.97 24.16 17.65
CA LEU A 412 -22.11 23.51 17.01
C LEU A 412 -23.41 24.33 17.08
N CYS A 413 -23.55 25.26 18.04
CA CYS A 413 -24.68 26.20 18.04
C CYS A 413 -24.55 27.31 16.98
N LYS A 414 -23.36 27.57 16.46
CA LYS A 414 -23.07 28.69 15.55
C LYS A 414 -22.93 28.27 14.09
N ILE A 415 -22.51 27.04 13.84
CA ILE A 415 -22.31 26.52 12.49
C ILE A 415 -23.48 25.67 12.03
N ARG A 416 -23.75 25.66 10.72
CA ARG A 416 -24.81 24.83 10.11
C ARG A 416 -24.34 24.33 8.75
N HIS A 417 -24.21 23.02 8.63
CA HIS A 417 -23.88 22.33 7.39
C HIS A 417 -24.68 21.02 7.33
N ARG A 418 -25.02 20.56 6.13
CA ARG A 418 -25.83 19.34 5.95
C ARG A 418 -25.12 18.06 6.40
N ASN A 419 -23.78 18.06 6.41
CA ASN A 419 -22.91 16.94 6.77
C ASN A 419 -22.26 17.15 8.16
N LEU A 420 -22.94 17.87 9.06
CA LEU A 420 -22.56 18.06 10.47
C LEU A 420 -23.65 17.49 11.37
N VAL A 421 -23.25 16.81 12.44
CA VAL A 421 -24.22 16.35 13.45
C VAL A 421 -24.92 17.56 14.08
N LYS A 422 -26.25 17.55 14.02
CA LYS A 422 -27.06 18.65 14.51
C LYS A 422 -27.23 18.58 16.03
N VAL A 423 -26.99 19.70 16.69
CA VAL A 423 -27.37 19.89 18.11
C VAL A 423 -28.85 20.24 18.17
N ILE A 424 -29.61 19.44 18.91
CA ILE A 424 -31.03 19.69 19.21
C ILE A 424 -31.11 20.70 20.35
N THR A 425 -30.42 20.43 21.46
CA THR A 425 -30.32 21.31 22.63
C THR A 425 -29.16 20.87 23.54
N SER A 426 -28.87 21.64 24.58
CA SER A 426 -28.05 21.23 25.71
C SER A 426 -28.87 21.16 27.01
N CYS A 427 -28.39 20.35 27.96
CA CYS A 427 -28.85 20.34 29.35
C CYS A 427 -27.63 20.60 30.23
N SER A 428 -27.65 21.68 31.00
CA SER A 428 -26.55 22.06 31.88
C SER A 428 -27.10 22.48 33.25
N ASN A 429 -26.69 21.79 34.30
CA ASN A 429 -26.89 22.16 35.70
C ASN A 429 -25.58 21.88 36.49
N LEU A 430 -25.62 21.96 37.82
CA LEU A 430 -24.44 21.74 38.66
C LEU A 430 -23.91 20.29 38.60
N ASP A 431 -24.79 19.32 38.35
CA ASP A 431 -24.50 17.89 38.43
C ASP A 431 -24.38 17.20 37.06
N LEU A 432 -24.84 17.86 35.98
CA LEU A 432 -24.92 17.31 34.64
C LEU A 432 -24.63 18.38 33.59
N LYS A 433 -23.66 18.08 32.72
CA LYS A 433 -23.54 18.71 31.40
C LYS A 433 -23.77 17.67 30.33
N ALA A 434 -24.77 17.90 29.47
CA ALA A 434 -25.14 17.00 28.40
C ALA A 434 -25.51 17.75 27.12
N LEU A 435 -25.13 17.19 25.98
CA LEU A 435 -25.56 17.61 24.65
C LEU A 435 -26.58 16.60 24.11
N VAL A 436 -27.72 17.10 23.62
CA VAL A 436 -28.74 16.33 22.94
C VAL A 436 -28.55 16.54 21.44
N LEU A 437 -28.12 15.50 20.76
CA LEU A 437 -27.74 15.47 19.35
C LEU A 437 -28.73 14.62 18.56
N GLU A 438 -28.82 14.89 17.26
CA GLU A 438 -29.50 14.00 16.33
C GLU A 438 -28.90 12.59 16.36
N TYR A 439 -29.76 11.57 16.33
CA TYR A 439 -29.34 10.17 16.42
C TYR A 439 -29.00 9.63 15.02
N MET A 440 -27.84 8.98 14.91
CA MET A 440 -27.33 8.41 13.66
C MET A 440 -27.46 6.88 13.70
N PRO A 441 -28.45 6.27 13.01
CA PRO A 441 -28.80 4.86 13.20
C PRO A 441 -27.77 3.89 12.64
N ASN A 442 -27.03 4.26 11.60
CA ASN A 442 -25.98 3.42 11.00
C ASN A 442 -24.66 3.46 11.78
N GLY A 443 -24.58 4.25 12.86
CA GLY A 443 -23.43 4.33 13.76
C GLY A 443 -22.27 5.13 13.16
N ASN A 444 -21.03 4.81 13.56
CA ASN A 444 -19.83 5.48 13.06
C ASN A 444 -19.15 4.71 11.92
N LEU A 445 -18.36 5.43 11.11
CA LEU A 445 -17.63 4.87 9.97
C LEU A 445 -16.64 3.78 10.39
N ASN A 446 -16.05 3.87 11.59
CA ASN A 446 -15.12 2.85 12.08
C ASN A 446 -15.74 1.44 12.08
N LYS A 447 -17.04 1.32 12.44
CA LYS A 447 -17.79 0.05 12.37
C LYS A 447 -17.78 -0.56 10.97
N TRP A 448 -17.93 0.27 9.94
CA TRP A 448 -18.04 -0.14 8.54
C TRP A 448 -16.69 -0.40 7.87
N LEU A 449 -15.61 0.15 8.41
CA LEU A 449 -14.25 -0.08 7.90
C LEU A 449 -13.58 -1.30 8.55
N SER A 450 -13.93 -1.63 9.80
CA SER A 450 -13.24 -2.65 10.59
C SER A 450 -14.02 -3.94 10.83
N SER A 451 -15.35 -3.96 10.62
CA SER A 451 -16.18 -5.14 10.86
C SER A 451 -16.19 -6.08 9.67
N SER A 452 -16.10 -7.40 9.93
CA SER A 452 -16.26 -8.44 8.91
C SER A 452 -17.70 -8.59 8.39
N ASN A 453 -18.68 -7.92 9.00
CA ASN A 453 -20.10 -8.08 8.68
C ASN A 453 -20.71 -6.84 8.02
N CYS A 454 -19.95 -5.75 7.91
CA CYS A 454 -20.39 -4.49 7.32
C CYS A 454 -19.37 -4.12 6.24
N PHE A 455 -19.81 -3.93 5.00
CA PHE A 455 -18.90 -3.65 3.88
C PHE A 455 -19.34 -2.37 3.18
N LEU A 456 -18.36 -1.54 2.83
CA LEU A 456 -18.56 -0.36 1.97
C LEU A 456 -17.81 -0.58 0.66
N ASN A 457 -18.54 -0.52 -0.45
CA ASN A 457 -17.91 -0.51 -1.77
C ASN A 457 -17.20 0.83 -2.01
N ILE A 458 -16.43 0.91 -3.09
CA ILE A 458 -15.65 2.12 -3.41
C ILE A 458 -16.55 3.35 -3.58
N VAL A 459 -17.70 3.21 -4.22
CA VAL A 459 -18.64 4.32 -4.45
C VAL A 459 -19.14 4.91 -3.13
N GLN A 460 -19.56 4.06 -2.20
CA GLN A 460 -20.04 4.48 -0.87
C GLN A 460 -18.94 5.16 -0.05
N ARG A 461 -17.72 4.61 -0.06
CA ARG A 461 -16.59 5.23 0.67
C ARG A 461 -16.23 6.60 0.11
N LEU A 462 -16.33 6.78 -1.20
CA LEU A 462 -16.10 8.06 -1.85
C LEU A 462 -17.21 9.07 -1.55
N GLU A 463 -18.47 8.63 -1.55
CA GLU A 463 -19.61 9.46 -1.13
C GLU A 463 -19.40 9.98 0.30
N ILE A 464 -19.02 9.08 1.22
CA ILE A 464 -18.63 9.44 2.60
C ILE A 464 -17.44 10.40 2.63
N MET A 465 -16.41 10.16 1.82
CA MET A 465 -15.24 11.05 1.74
C MET A 465 -15.63 12.44 1.26
N ILE A 466 -16.50 12.54 0.26
CA ILE A 466 -16.99 13.81 -0.29
C ILE A 466 -17.81 14.57 0.74
N ASP A 467 -18.68 13.89 1.48
CA ASP A 467 -19.44 14.48 2.58
C ASP A 467 -18.51 15.07 3.66
N VAL A 468 -17.46 14.32 4.05
CA VAL A 468 -16.46 14.80 5.02
C VAL A 468 -15.68 16.00 4.47
N VAL A 469 -15.19 15.92 3.23
CA VAL A 469 -14.42 17.01 2.61
C VAL A 469 -15.28 18.26 2.43
N SER A 470 -16.56 18.12 2.07
CA SER A 470 -17.51 19.22 1.96
C SER A 470 -17.69 19.93 3.31
N THR A 471 -17.79 19.18 4.41
CA THR A 471 -17.80 19.77 5.75
C THR A 471 -16.48 20.47 6.08
N LEU A 472 -15.32 19.86 5.78
CA LEU A 472 -14.02 20.49 6.06
C LEU A 472 -13.81 21.79 5.27
N GLU A 473 -14.21 21.81 4.00
CA GLU A 473 -14.20 23.01 3.16
C GLU A 473 -15.05 24.12 3.80
N TYR A 474 -16.27 23.78 4.23
CA TYR A 474 -17.15 24.70 4.93
C TYR A 474 -16.53 25.24 6.23
N LEU A 475 -15.92 24.38 7.05
CA LEU A 475 -15.27 24.79 8.31
C LEU A 475 -14.05 25.70 8.10
N HIS A 476 -13.27 25.44 7.04
CA HIS A 476 -12.04 26.19 6.76
C HIS A 476 -12.28 27.50 6.01
N TYR A 477 -13.23 27.51 5.06
CA TYR A 477 -13.42 28.61 4.12
C TYR A 477 -14.84 29.22 4.16
N GLY A 478 -15.84 28.44 4.55
CA GLY A 478 -17.25 28.85 4.55
C GLY A 478 -17.71 29.64 5.78
N TYR A 479 -16.94 29.63 6.88
CA TYR A 479 -17.27 30.36 8.11
C TYR A 479 -16.30 31.56 8.34
N PRO A 480 -16.75 32.70 8.93
CA PRO A 480 -15.93 33.91 9.06
C PRO A 480 -14.61 33.75 9.81
N SER A 481 -14.58 32.82 10.77
CA SER A 481 -13.38 32.42 11.52
C SER A 481 -13.07 30.96 11.19
N PRO A 482 -11.92 30.62 10.58
CA PRO A 482 -11.61 29.24 10.24
C PRO A 482 -11.68 28.33 11.48
N ILE A 483 -12.36 27.21 11.34
CA ILE A 483 -12.52 26.21 12.40
C ILE A 483 -11.73 24.97 12.02
N VAL A 484 -10.78 24.57 12.85
CA VAL A 484 -10.05 23.30 12.67
C VAL A 484 -10.62 22.29 13.65
N HIS A 485 -11.07 21.14 13.14
CA HIS A 485 -11.73 20.09 13.94
C HIS A 485 -10.81 19.48 15.01
N CYS A 486 -9.53 19.30 14.69
CA CYS A 486 -8.47 18.71 15.54
C CYS A 486 -8.66 17.25 15.98
N ASP A 487 -9.85 16.64 15.82
CA ASP A 487 -10.09 15.22 16.12
C ASP A 487 -10.84 14.48 14.99
N LEU A 488 -10.44 14.69 13.73
CA LEU A 488 -11.11 14.02 12.61
C LEU A 488 -10.60 12.58 12.48
N LYS A 489 -11.48 11.60 12.69
CA LYS A 489 -11.17 10.16 12.62
C LYS A 489 -12.45 9.34 12.33
N PRO A 490 -12.35 8.08 11.86
CA PRO A 490 -13.53 7.28 11.50
C PRO A 490 -14.57 7.10 12.61
N SER A 491 -14.19 7.14 13.89
CA SER A 491 -15.16 7.06 15.00
C SER A 491 -16.03 8.32 15.17
N ASN A 492 -15.58 9.44 14.59
CA ASN A 492 -16.23 10.74 14.68
C ASN A 492 -16.96 11.10 13.37
N ILE A 493 -16.98 10.19 12.40
CA ILE A 493 -17.83 10.28 11.21
C ILE A 493 -19.03 9.37 11.43
N LEU A 494 -20.21 9.94 11.59
CA LEU A 494 -21.46 9.21 11.81
C LEU A 494 -22.25 9.08 10.51
N LEU A 495 -23.01 8.01 10.36
CA LEU A 495 -23.81 7.72 9.17
C LEU A 495 -25.29 7.74 9.51
N ASP A 496 -26.07 8.53 8.75
CA ASP A 496 -27.52 8.59 8.88
C ASP A 496 -28.21 7.40 8.17
N GLU A 497 -29.55 7.42 8.09
CA GLU A 497 -30.36 6.37 7.46
C GLU A 497 -29.99 6.11 5.99
N ASP A 498 -29.57 7.15 5.27
CA ASP A 498 -29.24 7.12 3.84
C ASP A 498 -27.74 6.90 3.58
N MET A 499 -26.96 6.55 4.61
CA MET A 499 -25.50 6.38 4.56
C MET A 499 -24.72 7.68 4.24
N VAL A 500 -25.35 8.84 4.43
CA VAL A 500 -24.69 10.15 4.30
C VAL A 500 -23.83 10.39 5.54
N ALA A 501 -22.63 10.92 5.33
CA ALA A 501 -21.68 11.12 6.41
C ALA A 501 -21.87 12.47 7.11
N HIS A 502 -21.81 12.44 8.44
CA HIS A 502 -21.93 13.58 9.34
C HIS A 502 -20.73 13.65 10.27
N VAL A 503 -19.99 14.76 10.22
CA VAL A 503 -18.85 14.99 11.11
C VAL A 503 -19.36 15.38 12.50
N ALA A 504 -18.80 14.75 13.53
CA ALA A 504 -19.17 14.87 14.93
C ALA A 504 -17.96 15.13 15.84
N ASP A 505 -18.24 15.48 17.10
CA ASP A 505 -17.25 15.63 18.19
C ASP A 505 -16.26 16.79 18.03
N PHE A 506 -16.73 18.00 18.32
CA PHE A 506 -15.95 19.23 18.26
C PHE A 506 -15.28 19.58 19.59
N GLY A 507 -15.15 18.61 20.50
CA GLY A 507 -14.74 18.85 21.88
C GLY A 507 -13.33 19.46 22.04
N ILE A 508 -12.47 19.38 21.02
CA ILE A 508 -11.13 19.98 20.99
C ILE A 508 -10.89 20.90 19.78
N ALA A 509 -11.96 21.26 19.06
CA ALA A 509 -11.85 22.09 17.89
C ALA A 509 -11.39 23.52 18.23
N LYS A 510 -10.71 24.18 17.29
CA LYS A 510 -10.12 25.50 17.47
C LYS A 510 -10.67 26.50 16.46
N LEU A 511 -11.05 27.68 16.94
CA LEU A 511 -11.35 28.84 16.10
C LEU A 511 -10.11 29.70 15.96
N PHE A 512 -9.77 30.06 14.73
CA PHE A 512 -8.65 30.97 14.43
C PHE A 512 -9.16 32.38 14.12
N THR A 513 -8.41 33.39 14.56
CA THR A 513 -8.69 34.79 14.20
C THR A 513 -8.27 35.08 12.76
N LYS A 514 -8.78 36.17 12.17
CA LYS A 514 -8.42 36.58 10.80
C LYS A 514 -6.90 36.74 10.60
N ASP A 515 -6.16 37.16 11.62
CA ASP A 515 -4.71 37.36 11.55
C ASP A 515 -3.93 36.03 11.50
N GLN A 516 -4.45 34.97 12.13
CA GLN A 516 -3.86 33.64 12.08
C GLN A 516 -4.14 32.90 10.76
N ARG A 517 -5.12 33.36 9.97
CA ARG A 517 -5.46 32.81 8.65
C ARG A 517 -4.34 32.99 7.63
N ILE A 518 -3.55 34.07 7.74
CA ILE A 518 -2.44 34.39 6.82
C ILE A 518 -1.26 33.42 7.04
N SER A 519 -0.99 33.04 8.29
CA SER A 519 0.02 32.02 8.64
C SER A 519 -0.41 30.62 8.19
N LEU A 520 -1.69 30.27 8.29
CA LEU A 520 -2.20 28.96 7.88
C LEU A 520 -2.04 28.72 6.37
N ASN A 521 -2.31 29.73 5.53
CA ASN A 521 -2.23 29.58 4.07
C ASN A 521 -0.80 29.37 3.53
N GLN A 522 0.25 29.69 4.29
CA GLN A 522 1.64 29.44 3.88
C GLN A 522 2.11 27.99 4.14
N ASP A 523 1.50 27.28 5.10
CA ASP A 523 1.84 25.88 5.42
C ASP A 523 0.85 24.83 4.84
N ILE A 524 -0.36 25.25 4.45
CA ILE A 524 -1.48 24.34 4.12
C ILE A 524 -1.51 23.85 2.67
N GLY A 525 -0.71 24.42 1.77
CA GLY A 525 -0.71 24.07 0.35
C GLY A 525 -0.37 22.60 0.02
N ASN A 526 0.09 21.78 0.97
CA ASN A 526 0.69 20.49 0.65
C ASN A 526 0.18 19.23 1.39
N ASN A 527 -0.62 19.26 2.45
CA ASN A 527 -0.75 18.03 3.28
C ASN A 527 -2.04 17.86 4.08
N TRP A 528 -3.22 17.65 3.47
CA TRP A 528 -4.36 17.08 4.22
C TRP A 528 -5.30 16.21 3.36
N ILE A 529 -4.81 15.06 2.88
CA ILE A 529 -5.55 13.77 2.85
C ILE A 529 -4.51 12.66 3.05
N TYR A 530 -4.07 12.44 4.29
CA TYR A 530 -3.52 11.14 4.67
C TYR A 530 -4.64 10.36 5.34
N GLY A 531 -5.22 9.42 4.59
CA GLY A 531 -5.94 8.32 5.21
C GLY A 531 -4.93 7.54 6.04
N THR A 532 -4.95 7.72 7.36
CA THR A 532 -4.22 6.87 8.28
C THR A 532 -5.01 5.58 8.47
N LYS A 533 -4.43 4.48 8.00
CA LYS A 533 -4.69 3.04 8.26
C LYS A 533 -6.14 2.55 8.30
#